data_AF-A0A3B8ZK78-F1
#
_entry.id   AF-A0A3B8ZK78-F1
#
_cell.length_a   1.000
_cell.length_b   1.000
_cell.length_c   1.000
_cell.angle_alpha   90.00
_cell.angle_beta   90.00
_cell.angle_gamma   90.00
#
_symmetry.space_group_name_H-M   'P 1'
#
loop_
_entity.id
_entity.type
_entity.pdbx_description
1 polymer ?
#
loop_
_entity_poly.entity_id
_entity_poly.type
_entity_poly.pdbx_seq_one_letter_code
_entity_poly.pdbx_strand_id
1 'polypeptide(L)'
;VRYLVHFIVLILVVWGIARSVQNSAQQLSQQQTQLERQIQELEREKASLADQSAAQKLDQQTADLRRQLQEFWKADWKYLVLGGCVYAVGMIPAAVYWQVCLRALGQNVPWRLALWGYFYGNLGKYFPGKAMVIVLRLAALAPMGVRRVATVMTIFIETLTMMAVGGAVAAVSLILLNLDRRLSLLAAALLVGTFLPTFPPLLRYLLSQLQPGVDNSTLQEWSSRLNLRLLMKGWAILCCTWLCFGLSLGFVLKGIPSVELDWVVGERFWLSAFGACALAVV
;
A
#
# COMPACT_ATOMS: atom_id res chain seq x y z
N VAL A 1 -29.61 9.12 19.08
CA VAL A 1 -29.24 9.16 17.64
C VAL A 1 -27.74 8.93 17.41
N ARG A 2 -26.82 9.71 18.00
CA ARG A 2 -25.36 9.59 17.74
C ARG A 2 -24.77 8.20 18.08
N TYR A 3 -25.16 7.57 19.19
CA TYR A 3 -24.71 6.21 19.53
C TYR A 3 -25.30 5.12 18.62
N LEU A 4 -26.54 5.30 18.17
CA LEU A 4 -27.22 4.38 17.24
C LEU A 4 -26.46 4.33 15.89
N VAL A 5 -26.01 5.48 15.39
CA VAL A 5 -25.23 5.57 14.14
C VAL A 5 -23.88 4.84 14.27
N HIS A 6 -23.14 5.04 15.37
CA HIS A 6 -21.87 4.32 15.58
C HIS A 6 -22.08 2.81 15.69
N PHE A 7 -23.16 2.37 16.33
CA PHE A 7 -23.50 0.96 16.45
C PHE A 7 -23.85 0.33 15.09
N ILE A 8 -24.63 1.03 14.26
CA ILE A 8 -24.95 0.58 12.89
C ILE A 8 -23.68 0.49 12.03
N VAL A 9 -22.78 1.48 12.11
CA VAL A 9 -21.50 1.47 11.39
C VAL A 9 -20.63 0.30 11.85
N LEU A 10 -20.55 0.04 13.16
CA LEU A 10 -19.81 -1.09 13.70
C LEU A 10 -20.35 -2.43 13.15
N ILE A 11 -21.67 -2.61 13.17
CA ILE A 11 -22.31 -3.81 12.62
C ILE A 11 -21.98 -3.98 11.13
N LEU A 12 -22.08 -2.91 10.34
CA LEU A 12 -21.75 -2.95 8.91
C LEU A 12 -20.28 -3.31 8.66
N VAL A 13 -19.35 -2.77 9.45
CA VAL A 13 -17.92 -3.10 9.34
C VAL A 13 -17.66 -4.56 9.70
N VAL A 14 -18.21 -5.03 10.82
CA VAL A 14 -18.06 -6.43 11.26
C VAL A 14 -18.67 -7.38 10.22
N TRP A 15 -19.86 -7.05 9.71
CA TRP A 15 -20.52 -7.82 8.66
C TRP A 15 -19.71 -7.83 7.35
N GLY A 16 -19.14 -6.69 6.95
CA GLY A 16 -18.28 -6.59 5.78
C GLY A 16 -17.01 -7.44 5.90
N ILE A 17 -16.35 -7.40 7.06
CA ILE A 17 -15.17 -8.23 7.35
C ILE A 17 -15.57 -9.72 7.32
N ALA A 18 -16.65 -10.09 8.01
CA ALA A 18 -17.11 -11.49 8.06
C ALA A 18 -17.44 -12.02 6.66
N ARG A 19 -18.13 -11.23 5.83
CA ARG A 19 -18.46 -11.60 4.46
C ARG A 19 -17.23 -11.69 3.56
N SER A 20 -16.25 -10.80 3.73
CA SER A 20 -14.98 -10.85 3.00
C SER A 20 -14.18 -12.11 3.34
N VAL A 21 -14.13 -12.48 4.63
CA VAL A 21 -13.49 -13.72 5.10
C VAL A 21 -14.21 -14.95 4.52
N GLN A 22 -15.55 -14.98 4.56
CA GLN A 22 -16.34 -16.07 3.99
C GLN A 22 -16.11 -16.23 2.48
N ASN A 23 -16.15 -15.13 1.73
CA ASN A 23 -15.93 -15.15 0.28
C ASN A 23 -14.50 -15.65 -0.05
N SER A 24 -13.50 -15.20 0.71
CA SER A 24 -12.11 -15.62 0.51
C SER A 24 -11.93 -17.11 0.85
N ALA A 25 -12.55 -17.58 1.93
CA ALA A 25 -12.54 -19.00 2.30
C ALA A 25 -13.23 -19.88 1.25
N GLN A 26 -14.35 -19.42 0.68
CA GLN A 26 -15.04 -20.10 -0.42
C GLN A 26 -14.18 -20.16 -1.68
N GLN A 27 -13.52 -19.06 -2.05
CA GLN A 27 -12.61 -19.02 -3.20
C GLN A 27 -11.43 -19.99 -3.03
N LEU A 28 -10.80 -20.02 -1.85
CA LEU A 28 -9.70 -20.95 -1.56
C LEU A 28 -10.17 -22.41 -1.61
N SER A 29 -11.34 -22.71 -1.04
CA SER A 29 -11.93 -24.05 -1.14
C SER A 29 -12.23 -24.45 -2.59
N GLN A 30 -12.72 -23.52 -3.41
CA GLN A 30 -12.98 -23.78 -4.83
C GLN A 30 -11.70 -24.06 -5.61
N GLN A 31 -10.63 -23.30 -5.37
CA GLN A 31 -9.31 -23.53 -5.98
C GLN A 31 -8.74 -24.90 -5.60
N GLN A 32 -8.85 -25.28 -4.34
CA GLN A 32 -8.42 -26.61 -3.88
C GLN A 32 -9.20 -27.73 -4.59
N THR A 33 -10.53 -27.61 -4.67
CA THR A 33 -11.37 -28.59 -5.37
C THR A 33 -11.08 -28.63 -6.88
N GLN A 34 -10.73 -27.50 -7.51
CA GLN A 34 -10.32 -27.47 -8.91
C GLN A 34 -9.02 -28.24 -9.15
N LEU A 35 -8.01 -28.05 -8.31
CA LEU A 35 -6.76 -28.81 -8.36
C LEU A 35 -7.00 -30.31 -8.19
N GLU A 36 -7.84 -30.71 -7.22
CA GLU A 36 -8.21 -32.11 -7.01
C GLU A 36 -8.93 -32.73 -8.22
N ARG A 37 -9.80 -31.97 -8.89
CA ARG A 37 -10.48 -32.42 -10.11
C ARG A 37 -9.50 -32.59 -11.28
N GLN A 38 -8.59 -31.64 -11.49
CA GLN A 38 -7.57 -31.76 -12.53
C GLN A 38 -6.69 -32.98 -12.33
N ILE A 39 -6.29 -33.27 -11.09
CA ILE A 39 -5.55 -34.49 -10.75
C ILE A 39 -6.36 -35.74 -11.12
N GLN A 40 -7.64 -35.80 -10.77
CA GLN A 40 -8.51 -36.94 -11.11
C GLN A 40 -8.73 -37.11 -12.62
N GLU A 41 -8.85 -36.02 -13.37
CA GLU A 41 -9.00 -36.04 -14.83
C GLU A 41 -7.74 -36.57 -15.51
N LEU A 42 -6.55 -36.10 -15.11
CA LEU A 42 -5.28 -36.59 -15.65
C LEU A 42 -5.03 -38.06 -15.29
N GLU A 43 -5.43 -38.51 -14.10
CA GLU A 43 -5.36 -39.94 -13.72
C GLU A 43 -6.27 -40.83 -14.59
N ARG A 44 -7.45 -40.34 -14.97
CA ARG A 44 -8.35 -41.04 -15.90
C ARG A 44 -7.81 -41.08 -17.31
N GLU A 45 -7.24 -39.97 -17.79
CA GLU A 45 -6.61 -39.88 -19.12
C GLU A 45 -5.37 -40.78 -19.20
N LYS A 46 -4.57 -40.84 -18.14
CA LYS A 46 -3.47 -41.79 -18.03
C LYS A 46 -3.93 -43.24 -18.18
N ALA A 47 -5.06 -43.61 -17.56
CA ALA A 47 -5.57 -44.99 -17.59
C ALA A 47 -6.05 -45.44 -18.99
N SER A 48 -6.35 -44.51 -19.89
CA SER A 48 -6.82 -44.82 -21.25
C SER A 48 -5.70 -44.81 -22.31
N LEU A 49 -4.49 -44.37 -21.98
CA LEU A 49 -3.37 -44.27 -22.91
C LEU A 49 -2.53 -45.56 -22.98
N ALA A 50 -2.31 -46.04 -24.20
CA ALA A 50 -1.42 -47.19 -24.47
C ALA A 50 0.05 -46.78 -24.70
N ASP A 51 0.31 -45.51 -25.00
CA ASP A 51 1.67 -44.99 -25.24
C ASP A 51 2.39 -44.64 -23.93
N GLN A 52 3.55 -45.25 -23.70
CA GLN A 52 4.37 -45.03 -22.51
C GLN A 52 4.96 -43.62 -22.45
N SER A 53 5.23 -42.98 -23.59
CA SER A 53 5.84 -41.65 -23.62
C SER A 53 4.84 -40.55 -23.18
N ALA A 54 3.59 -40.67 -23.62
CA ALA A 54 2.50 -39.81 -23.19
C ALA A 54 2.15 -40.03 -21.71
N ALA A 55 2.14 -41.29 -21.25
CA ALA A 55 1.91 -41.64 -19.85
C ALA A 55 2.95 -41.03 -18.90
N GLN A 56 4.23 -40.98 -19.31
CA GLN A 56 5.29 -40.34 -18.51
C GLN A 56 5.11 -38.82 -18.37
N LYS A 57 4.67 -38.12 -19.42
CA LYS A 57 4.39 -36.67 -19.34
C LYS A 57 3.23 -36.37 -18.39
N LEU A 58 2.17 -37.17 -18.47
CA LEU A 58 1.02 -37.07 -17.57
C LEU A 58 1.42 -37.35 -16.11
N ASP A 59 2.30 -38.32 -15.87
CA ASP A 59 2.83 -38.59 -14.53
C ASP A 59 3.58 -37.40 -13.93
N GLN A 60 4.39 -36.73 -14.75
CA GLN A 60 5.11 -35.53 -14.32
C GLN A 60 4.13 -34.40 -13.99
N GLN A 61 3.12 -34.16 -14.84
CA GLN A 61 2.08 -33.16 -14.60
C GLN A 61 1.23 -33.46 -13.35
N THR A 62 0.83 -34.71 -13.13
CA THR A 62 0.09 -35.13 -11.93
C THR A 62 0.94 -34.98 -10.67
N ALA A 63 2.23 -35.30 -10.73
CA ALA A 63 3.15 -35.11 -9.61
C ALA A 63 3.32 -33.62 -9.26
N ASP A 64 3.43 -32.75 -10.27
CA ASP A 64 3.54 -31.29 -10.09
C ASP A 64 2.26 -30.71 -9.47
N LEU A 65 1.07 -31.10 -9.94
CA LEU A 65 -0.21 -30.66 -9.36
C LEU A 65 -0.41 -31.16 -7.92
N ARG A 66 -0.03 -32.42 -7.64
CA ARG A 66 -0.06 -32.95 -6.26
C ARG A 66 0.88 -32.17 -5.35
N ARG A 67 2.05 -31.78 -5.85
CA ARG A 67 2.98 -30.93 -5.11
C ARG A 67 2.38 -29.55 -4.84
N GLN A 68 1.77 -28.91 -5.84
CA GLN A 68 1.06 -27.64 -5.65
C GLN A 68 -0.07 -27.75 -4.62
N LEU A 69 -0.85 -28.83 -4.63
CA LEU A 69 -1.91 -29.08 -3.64
C LEU A 69 -1.35 -29.22 -2.21
N GLN A 70 -0.24 -29.96 -2.04
CA GLN A 70 0.42 -30.13 -0.74
C GLN A 70 1.13 -28.86 -0.26
N GLU A 71 1.62 -28.04 -1.18
CA GLU A 71 2.30 -26.78 -0.90
C GLU A 71 1.32 -25.58 -0.87
N PHE A 72 0.05 -25.76 -1.23
CA PHE A 72 -0.95 -24.68 -1.36
C PHE A 72 -1.02 -23.77 -0.12
N TRP A 73 -0.91 -24.35 1.07
CA TRP A 73 -0.92 -23.64 2.35
C TRP A 73 0.47 -23.31 2.92
N LYS A 74 1.55 -23.82 2.29
CA LYS A 74 2.93 -23.65 2.75
C LYS A 74 3.54 -22.41 2.13
N ALA A 75 3.07 -21.24 2.58
CA ALA A 75 3.75 -20.00 2.27
C ALA A 75 5.20 -20.04 2.79
N ASP A 76 6.15 -19.61 1.97
CA ASP A 76 7.55 -19.56 2.39
C ASP A 76 7.74 -18.38 3.34
N TRP A 77 7.87 -18.73 4.62
CA TRP A 77 8.00 -17.77 5.72
C TRP A 77 9.18 -16.82 5.54
N LYS A 78 10.25 -17.22 4.82
CA LYS A 78 11.43 -16.38 4.61
C LYS A 78 11.06 -15.13 3.81
N TYR A 79 10.27 -15.30 2.76
CA TYR A 79 9.81 -14.19 1.93
C TYR A 79 8.76 -13.33 2.65
N LEU A 80 7.91 -13.94 3.49
CA LEU A 80 6.95 -13.19 4.31
C LEU A 80 7.67 -12.31 5.36
N VAL A 81 8.65 -12.87 6.06
CA VAL A 81 9.47 -12.12 7.02
C VAL A 81 10.24 -11.02 6.32
N LEU A 82 10.87 -11.33 5.18
CA LEU A 82 11.60 -10.34 4.39
C LEU A 82 10.69 -9.22 3.89
N GLY A 83 9.50 -9.56 3.38
CA GLY A 83 8.47 -8.59 2.99
C GLY A 83 8.07 -7.70 4.17
N GLY A 84 7.77 -8.27 5.32
CA GLY A 84 7.44 -7.54 6.55
C GLY A 84 8.57 -6.59 7.00
N CYS A 85 9.83 -7.05 6.98
CA CYS A 85 10.99 -6.23 7.32
C CYS A 85 11.17 -5.06 6.34
N VAL A 86 11.07 -5.33 5.03
CA VAL A 86 11.21 -4.31 3.99
C VAL A 86 10.08 -3.28 4.08
N TYR A 87 8.85 -3.72 4.38
CA TYR A 87 7.74 -2.82 4.66
C TYR A 87 8.03 -1.90 5.84
N ALA A 88 8.47 -2.47 6.97
CA ALA A 88 8.80 -1.71 8.18
C ALA A 88 9.92 -0.69 7.93
N VAL A 89 10.95 -1.06 7.18
CA VAL A 89 12.03 -0.15 6.75
C VAL A 89 11.48 0.93 5.81
N GLY A 90 10.58 0.58 4.89
CA GLY A 90 9.92 1.50 3.97
C GLY A 90 9.09 2.59 4.66
N MET A 91 8.64 2.35 5.90
CA MET A 91 7.93 3.34 6.71
C MET A 91 8.86 4.43 7.28
N ILE A 92 10.16 4.15 7.42
CA ILE A 92 11.13 5.07 8.05
C ILE A 92 11.29 6.36 7.22
N PRO A 93 11.53 6.32 5.89
CA PRO A 93 11.61 7.54 5.09
C PRO A 93 10.34 8.41 5.20
N ALA A 94 9.15 7.81 5.20
CA ALA A 94 7.90 8.56 5.38
C ALA A 94 7.82 9.25 6.76
N ALA A 95 8.25 8.57 7.82
CA ALA A 95 8.36 9.17 9.15
C ALA A 95 9.37 10.33 9.18
N VAL A 96 10.51 10.19 8.50
CA VAL A 96 11.51 11.26 8.35
C VAL A 96 10.90 12.45 7.61
N TYR A 97 10.18 12.23 6.51
CA TYR A 97 9.52 13.32 5.78
C TYR A 97 8.51 14.05 6.66
N TRP A 98 7.69 13.32 7.43
CA TRP A 98 6.76 13.93 8.37
C TRP A 98 7.48 14.80 9.41
N GLN A 99 8.64 14.36 9.92
CA GLN A 99 9.46 15.18 10.82
C GLN A 99 10.00 16.45 10.13
N VAL A 100 10.44 16.34 8.88
CA VAL A 100 10.91 17.50 8.11
C VAL A 100 9.78 18.52 7.94
N CYS A 101 8.54 18.07 7.67
CA CYS A 101 7.37 18.93 7.63
C CYS A 101 7.09 19.61 8.97
N LEU A 102 7.18 18.88 10.10
CA LEU A 102 7.02 19.45 11.44
C LEU A 102 8.04 20.55 11.72
N ARG A 103 9.32 20.32 11.40
CA ARG A 103 10.39 21.31 11.54
C ARG A 103 10.18 22.52 10.63
N ALA A 104 9.69 22.31 9.41
CA ALA A 104 9.36 23.41 8.49
C ALA A 104 8.27 24.32 9.08
N LEU A 105 7.33 23.78 9.85
CA LEU A 105 6.32 24.56 10.60
C LEU A 105 6.83 25.09 11.96
N GLY A 106 8.15 25.07 12.20
CA GLY A 106 8.77 25.57 13.42
C GLY A 106 8.56 24.67 14.65
N GLN A 107 8.13 23.42 14.47
CA GLN A 107 7.95 22.48 15.58
C GLN A 107 9.25 21.70 15.83
N ASN A 108 9.83 21.87 17.02
CA ASN A 108 11.03 21.16 17.44
C ASN A 108 10.69 19.79 18.02
N VAL A 109 10.60 18.78 17.16
CA VAL A 109 10.34 17.39 17.56
C VAL A 109 11.61 16.52 17.38
N PRO A 110 12.07 15.81 18.42
CA PRO A 110 13.20 14.89 18.29
C PRO A 110 12.80 13.70 17.40
N TRP A 111 13.76 13.20 16.61
CA TRP A 111 13.47 12.23 15.55
C TRP A 111 12.88 10.91 16.07
N ARG A 112 13.31 10.47 17.26
CA ARG A 112 12.78 9.25 17.88
C ARG A 112 11.29 9.35 18.21
N LEU A 113 10.84 10.51 18.71
CA LEU A 113 9.43 10.74 19.02
C LEU A 113 8.60 10.93 17.75
N ALA A 114 9.15 11.60 16.72
CA ALA A 114 8.50 11.68 15.43
C ALA A 114 8.33 10.27 14.81
N LEU A 115 9.36 9.43 14.88
CA LEU A 115 9.31 8.05 14.40
C LEU A 115 8.27 7.24 15.18
N TRP A 116 8.33 7.27 16.51
CA TRP A 116 7.37 6.56 17.37
C TRP A 116 5.95 7.03 17.13
N GLY A 117 5.71 8.34 17.10
CA GLY A 117 4.39 8.91 16.79
C GLY A 117 3.90 8.53 15.40
N TYR A 118 4.80 8.41 14.41
CA TYR A 118 4.46 7.97 13.07
C TYR A 118 3.95 6.51 13.05
N PHE A 119 4.70 5.59 13.67
CA PHE A 119 4.31 4.18 13.76
C PHE A 119 3.05 4.00 14.61
N TYR A 120 2.98 4.66 15.76
CA TYR A 120 1.82 4.66 16.63
C TYR A 120 0.57 5.18 15.89
N GLY A 121 0.72 6.25 15.10
CA GLY A 121 -0.33 6.76 14.24
C GLY A 121 -0.86 5.74 13.22
N ASN A 122 0.03 4.92 12.64
CA ASN A 122 -0.38 3.90 11.67
C ASN A 122 -1.24 2.80 12.28
N LEU A 123 -1.15 2.55 13.59
CA LEU A 123 -2.06 1.65 14.28
C LEU A 123 -3.52 2.12 14.19
N GLY A 124 -3.73 3.44 14.03
CA GLY A 124 -5.05 4.02 13.84
C GLY A 124 -5.78 3.52 12.60
N LYS A 125 -5.08 2.95 11.61
CA LYS A 125 -5.69 2.34 10.42
C LYS A 125 -6.48 1.06 10.75
N TYR A 126 -6.19 0.42 11.88
CA TYR A 126 -6.88 -0.79 12.35
C TYR A 126 -8.09 -0.50 13.25
N PHE A 127 -8.31 0.77 13.60
CA PHE A 127 -9.48 1.18 14.37
C PHE A 127 -10.57 1.76 13.45
N PRO A 128 -11.85 1.51 13.74
CA PRO A 128 -12.95 2.06 12.95
C PRO A 128 -12.94 3.60 12.99
N GLY A 129 -12.76 4.21 11.83
CA GLY A 129 -12.69 5.67 11.64
C GLY A 129 -11.31 6.13 11.17
N LYS A 130 -11.20 6.59 9.91
CA LYS A 130 -9.95 7.09 9.30
C LYS A 130 -9.27 8.22 10.09
N ALA A 131 -10.01 8.89 10.98
CA ALA A 131 -9.52 9.97 11.83
C ALA A 131 -8.60 9.49 12.98
N MET A 132 -8.63 8.20 13.35
CA MET A 132 -7.85 7.70 14.49
C MET A 132 -6.34 7.89 14.28
N VAL A 133 -5.86 7.78 13.03
CA VAL A 133 -4.45 8.06 12.69
C VAL A 133 -4.03 9.46 13.13
N ILE A 134 -4.91 10.45 12.92
CA ILE A 134 -4.67 11.85 13.29
C ILE A 134 -4.68 12.00 14.80
N VAL A 135 -5.66 11.41 15.48
CA VAL A 135 -5.81 11.46 16.94
C VAL A 135 -4.59 10.86 17.63
N LEU A 136 -4.12 9.69 17.19
CA LEU A 136 -2.97 9.02 17.79
C LEU A 136 -1.67 9.82 17.59
N ARG A 137 -1.45 10.40 16.39
CA ARG A 137 -0.29 11.28 16.15
C ARG A 137 -0.35 12.56 16.98
N LEU A 138 -1.54 13.13 17.14
CA LEU A 138 -1.76 14.29 18.02
C LEU A 138 -1.46 13.97 19.48
N ALA A 139 -1.98 12.85 19.98
CA ALA A 139 -1.76 12.39 21.34
C ALA A 139 -0.27 12.10 21.60
N ALA A 140 0.43 11.49 20.65
CA ALA A 140 1.86 11.20 20.74
C ALA A 140 2.72 12.47 20.86
N LEU A 141 2.33 13.56 20.20
CA LEU A 141 3.09 14.82 20.20
C LEU A 141 2.61 15.85 21.22
N ALA A 142 1.43 15.65 21.84
CA ALA A 142 0.86 16.59 22.80
C ALA A 142 1.76 16.87 24.02
N PRO A 143 2.44 15.87 24.64
CA PRO A 143 3.35 16.11 25.77
C PRO A 143 4.54 17.02 25.43
N MET A 144 4.90 17.14 24.15
CA MET A 144 6.02 17.94 23.68
C MET A 144 5.63 19.39 23.35
N GLY A 145 4.38 19.80 23.64
CA GLY A 145 3.89 21.15 23.35
C GLY A 145 3.75 21.46 21.86
N VAL A 146 3.77 20.44 20.99
CA VAL A 146 3.60 20.63 19.54
C VAL A 146 2.20 21.15 19.26
N ARG A 147 2.10 22.21 18.45
CA ARG A 147 0.82 22.81 18.10
C ARG A 147 -0.04 21.79 17.36
N ARG A 148 -1.23 21.44 17.90
CA ARG A 148 -2.18 20.49 17.30
C ARG A 148 -2.45 20.81 15.83
N VAL A 149 -2.66 22.09 15.56
CA VAL A 149 -2.87 22.68 14.26
C VAL A 149 -1.73 22.32 13.29
N ALA A 150 -0.47 22.55 13.67
CA ALA A 150 0.69 22.21 12.87
C ALA A 150 0.79 20.69 12.64
N THR A 151 0.54 19.86 13.66
CA THR A 151 0.52 18.40 13.53
C THR A 151 -0.49 17.95 12.49
N VAL A 152 -1.73 18.45 12.53
CA VAL A 152 -2.77 18.13 11.55
C VAL A 152 -2.34 18.54 10.14
N MET A 153 -1.84 19.78 9.96
CA MET A 153 -1.37 20.25 8.65
C MET A 153 -0.28 19.35 8.08
N THR A 154 0.72 18.98 8.88
CA THR A 154 1.82 18.12 8.40
C THR A 154 1.37 16.71 8.04
N ILE A 155 0.35 16.17 8.70
CA ILE A 155 -0.25 14.88 8.32
C ILE A 155 -0.94 14.99 6.96
N PHE A 156 -1.68 16.08 6.71
CA PHE A 156 -2.29 16.31 5.40
C PHE A 156 -1.24 16.52 4.30
N ILE A 157 -0.21 17.32 4.56
CA ILE A 157 0.91 17.53 3.63
C ILE A 157 1.59 16.20 3.31
N GLU A 158 1.89 15.39 4.33
CA GLU A 158 2.47 14.06 4.16
C GLU A 158 1.57 13.16 3.32
N THR A 159 0.27 13.09 3.65
CA THR A 159 -0.70 12.24 2.93
C THR A 159 -0.83 12.66 1.47
N LEU A 160 -1.00 13.95 1.18
CA LEU A 160 -1.11 14.46 -0.18
C LEU A 160 0.17 14.22 -0.98
N THR A 161 1.34 14.43 -0.36
CA THR A 161 2.63 14.14 -1.03
C THR A 161 2.79 12.64 -1.26
N MET A 162 2.40 11.80 -0.30
CA MET A 162 2.49 10.35 -0.41
C MET A 162 1.60 9.82 -1.54
N MET A 163 0.36 10.30 -1.64
CA MET A 163 -0.55 9.97 -2.75
C MET A 163 0.00 10.47 -4.09
N ALA A 164 0.51 11.70 -4.15
CA ALA A 164 1.11 12.24 -5.37
C ALA A 164 2.28 11.38 -5.87
N VAL A 165 3.23 11.09 -4.99
CA VAL A 165 4.40 10.26 -5.33
C VAL A 165 3.98 8.84 -5.68
N GLY A 166 2.96 8.30 -4.99
CA GLY A 166 2.40 6.99 -5.30
C GLY A 166 1.83 6.95 -6.72
N GLY A 167 0.97 7.90 -7.07
CA GLY A 167 0.39 7.93 -8.41
C GLY A 167 1.45 8.17 -9.49
N ALA A 168 2.52 8.92 -9.20
CA ALA A 168 3.66 9.05 -10.11
C ALA A 168 4.43 7.73 -10.28
N VAL A 169 4.71 7.00 -9.19
CA VAL A 169 5.33 5.67 -9.25
C VAL A 169 4.44 4.68 -10.02
N ALA A 170 3.12 4.73 -9.79
CA ALA A 170 2.15 3.91 -10.52
C ALA A 170 2.18 4.23 -12.02
N ALA A 171 2.10 5.51 -12.38
CA ALA A 171 2.12 5.97 -13.76
C ALA A 171 3.41 5.58 -14.48
N VAL A 172 4.57 5.82 -13.87
CA VAL A 172 5.88 5.44 -14.42
C VAL A 172 5.95 3.93 -14.61
N SER A 173 5.51 3.15 -13.62
CA SER A 173 5.49 1.68 -13.72
C SER A 173 4.61 1.20 -14.88
N LEU A 174 3.42 1.77 -15.05
CA LEU A 174 2.52 1.44 -16.16
C LEU A 174 3.08 1.81 -17.54
N ILE A 175 3.73 2.97 -17.65
CA ILE A 175 4.39 3.42 -18.89
C ILE A 175 5.53 2.46 -19.24
N LEU A 176 6.36 2.07 -18.27
CA LEU A 176 7.48 1.15 -18.47
C LEU A 176 7.02 -0.29 -18.79
N LEU A 177 5.86 -0.71 -18.27
CA LEU A 177 5.29 -2.02 -18.61
C LEU A 177 4.76 -2.10 -20.05
N ASN A 178 4.53 -0.96 -20.72
CA ASN A 178 4.09 -0.85 -22.11
C ASN A 178 2.92 -1.81 -22.45
N LEU A 179 1.88 -1.82 -21.60
CA LEU A 179 0.75 -2.75 -21.72
C LEU A 179 -0.16 -2.42 -22.92
N ASP A 180 -0.68 -1.20 -22.95
CA ASP A 180 -1.58 -0.70 -24.01
C ASP A 180 -1.47 0.84 -24.13
N ARG A 181 -1.75 1.37 -25.32
CA ARG A 181 -1.70 2.81 -25.62
C ARG A 181 -2.73 3.60 -24.81
N ARG A 182 -3.92 3.05 -24.55
CA ARG A 182 -4.95 3.72 -23.73
C ARG A 182 -4.52 3.80 -22.28
N LEU A 183 -4.00 2.70 -21.73
CA LEU A 183 -3.46 2.66 -20.36
C LEU A 183 -2.25 3.58 -20.20
N SER A 184 -1.38 3.67 -21.21
CA SER A 184 -0.25 4.59 -21.20
C SER A 184 -0.68 6.06 -21.21
N LEU A 185 -1.75 6.40 -21.96
CA LEU A 185 -2.31 7.75 -21.96
C LEU A 185 -3.00 8.10 -20.64
N LEU A 186 -3.72 7.14 -20.03
CA LEU A 186 -4.28 7.28 -18.69
C LEU A 186 -3.18 7.43 -17.63
N ALA A 187 -2.09 6.67 -17.75
CA ALA A 187 -0.93 6.78 -16.87
C ALA A 187 -0.25 8.15 -17.02
N ALA A 188 -0.10 8.67 -18.24
CA ALA A 188 0.40 10.02 -18.47
C ALA A 188 -0.51 11.09 -17.85
N ALA A 189 -1.83 10.94 -17.99
CA ALA A 189 -2.80 11.83 -17.35
C ALA A 189 -2.73 11.75 -15.81
N LEU A 190 -2.59 10.54 -15.24
CA LEU A 190 -2.40 10.32 -13.82
C LEU A 190 -1.12 10.99 -13.33
N LEU A 191 -0.01 10.85 -14.08
CA LEU A 191 1.27 11.49 -13.76
C LEU A 191 1.10 13.02 -13.65
N VAL A 192 0.46 13.66 -14.62
CA VAL A 192 0.17 15.10 -14.57
C VAL A 192 -0.75 15.44 -13.39
N GLY A 193 -1.81 14.66 -13.18
CA GLY A 193 -2.77 14.84 -12.09
C GLY A 193 -2.14 14.75 -10.70
N THR A 194 -1.11 13.91 -10.53
CA THR A 194 -0.43 13.73 -9.23
C THR A 194 0.35 14.95 -8.75
N PHE A 195 0.81 15.80 -9.66
CA PHE A 195 1.48 17.05 -9.27
C PHE A 195 0.52 18.09 -8.71
N LEU A 196 -0.76 18.02 -9.09
CA LEU A 196 -1.79 18.99 -8.70
C LEU A 196 -1.95 19.14 -7.17
N PRO A 197 -2.16 18.07 -6.37
CA PRO A 197 -2.28 18.18 -4.92
C PRO A 197 -1.00 18.67 -4.23
N THR A 198 0.17 18.50 -4.85
CA THR A 198 1.44 18.99 -4.32
C THR A 198 1.77 20.42 -4.74
N PHE A 199 0.98 21.03 -5.62
CA PHE A 199 1.24 22.37 -6.08
C PHE A 199 1.08 23.38 -4.92
N PRO A 200 2.12 24.18 -4.59
CA PRO A 200 2.09 25.02 -3.38
C PRO A 200 0.86 25.94 -3.28
N PRO A 201 0.40 26.61 -4.35
CA PRO A 201 -0.84 27.39 -4.31
C PRO A 201 -2.08 26.59 -3.92
N LEU A 202 -2.24 25.37 -4.43
CA LEU A 202 -3.38 24.52 -4.10
C LEU A 202 -3.29 24.02 -2.65
N LEU A 203 -2.08 23.62 -2.23
CA LEU A 203 -1.83 23.21 -0.86
C LEU A 203 -2.17 24.34 0.12
N ARG A 204 -1.79 25.59 -0.19
CA ARG A 204 -2.15 26.78 0.61
C ARG A 204 -3.65 26.99 0.70
N TYR A 205 -4.35 26.86 -0.42
CA TYR A 205 -5.80 26.94 -0.46
C TYR A 205 -6.45 25.85 0.41
N LEU A 206 -6.07 24.59 0.24
CA LEU A 206 -6.60 23.47 1.04
C LEU A 206 -6.32 23.66 2.53
N LEU A 207 -5.13 24.12 2.90
CA LEU A 207 -4.75 24.37 4.28
C LEU A 207 -5.59 25.47 4.93
N SER A 208 -5.93 26.55 4.21
CA SER A 208 -6.82 27.61 4.72
C SER A 208 -8.24 27.10 4.99
N GLN A 209 -8.73 26.14 4.20
CA GLN A 209 -10.07 25.57 4.42
C GLN A 209 -10.11 24.55 5.57
N LEU A 210 -9.03 23.81 5.78
CA LEU A 210 -8.98 22.75 6.79
C LEU A 210 -8.92 23.28 8.23
N GLN A 211 -8.62 24.56 8.45
CA GLN A 211 -8.42 25.14 9.78
C GLN A 211 -8.97 26.56 9.94
N PRO A 212 -10.31 26.73 10.02
CA PRO A 212 -10.99 28.03 10.08
C PRO A 212 -10.80 28.84 11.39
N GLY A 213 -9.74 28.60 12.18
CA GLY A 213 -9.49 29.27 13.46
C GLY A 213 -8.03 29.62 13.72
N VAL A 214 -7.16 29.55 12.71
CA VAL A 214 -5.75 29.93 12.82
C VAL A 214 -5.59 31.33 12.27
N ASP A 215 -4.81 32.17 12.95
CA ASP A 215 -4.52 33.51 12.46
C ASP A 215 -3.88 33.47 11.07
N ASN A 216 -4.34 34.35 10.18
CA ASN A 216 -3.90 34.42 8.79
C ASN A 216 -2.40 34.71 8.70
N SER A 217 -1.83 35.46 9.65
CA SER A 217 -0.39 35.73 9.70
C SER A 217 0.43 34.45 9.91
N THR A 218 -0.03 33.58 10.80
CA THR A 218 0.63 32.30 11.12
C THR A 218 0.49 31.32 9.95
N LEU A 219 -0.69 31.26 9.31
CA LEU A 219 -0.90 30.46 8.10
C LEU A 219 0.00 30.93 6.95
N GLN A 220 0.16 32.24 6.78
CA GLN A 220 1.01 32.82 5.74
C GLN A 220 2.51 32.56 6.02
N GLU A 221 2.95 32.65 7.27
CA GLU A 221 4.31 32.29 7.69
C GLU A 221 4.59 30.81 7.37
N TRP A 222 3.71 29.91 7.78
CA TRP A 222 3.85 28.47 7.52
C TRP A 222 3.82 28.14 6.03
N SER A 223 2.87 28.72 5.30
CA SER A 223 2.72 28.63 3.85
C SER A 223 3.97 29.09 3.08
N SER A 224 4.67 30.12 3.58
CA SER A 224 5.92 30.61 2.97
C SER A 224 7.07 29.61 3.14
N ARG A 225 7.06 28.82 4.22
CA ARG A 225 8.06 27.77 4.50
C ARG A 225 7.81 26.49 3.71
N LEU A 226 6.59 26.28 3.22
CA LEU A 226 6.23 25.20 2.28
C LEU A 226 6.68 25.58 0.85
N ASN A 227 7.99 25.54 0.63
CA ASN A 227 8.59 25.84 -0.66
C ASN A 227 8.75 24.58 -1.53
N LEU A 228 9.01 24.79 -2.82
CA LEU A 228 9.24 23.69 -3.77
C LEU A 228 10.41 22.79 -3.37
N ARG A 229 11.42 23.32 -2.65
CA ARG A 229 12.55 22.53 -2.16
C ARG A 229 12.12 21.49 -1.12
N LEU A 230 11.21 21.84 -0.22
CA LEU A 230 10.64 20.91 0.75
C LEU A 230 9.84 19.81 0.05
N LEU A 231 9.06 20.19 -0.97
CA LEU A 231 8.29 19.23 -1.76
C LEU A 231 9.21 18.28 -2.53
N MET A 232 10.24 18.77 -3.23
CA MET A 232 11.20 17.93 -3.95
C MET A 232 11.93 16.97 -3.02
N LYS A 233 12.29 17.42 -1.80
CA LYS A 233 12.83 16.53 -0.76
C LYS A 233 11.80 15.46 -0.36
N GLY A 234 10.54 15.85 -0.18
CA GLY A 234 9.44 14.93 0.10
C GLY A 234 9.26 13.88 -0.99
N TRP A 235 9.29 14.30 -2.25
CA TRP A 235 9.21 13.42 -3.41
C TRP A 235 10.34 12.39 -3.42
N ALA A 236 11.59 12.83 -3.22
CA ALA A 236 12.74 11.92 -3.17
C ALA A 236 12.62 10.91 -2.02
N ILE A 237 12.29 11.39 -0.81
CA ILE A 237 12.19 10.55 0.39
C ILE A 237 11.03 9.54 0.27
N LEU A 238 9.86 10.00 -0.18
CA LEU A 238 8.68 9.15 -0.30
C LEU A 238 8.76 8.20 -1.51
N CYS A 239 9.54 8.53 -2.54
CA CYS A 239 9.84 7.59 -3.61
C CYS A 239 10.56 6.35 -3.05
N CYS A 240 11.53 6.54 -2.15
CA CYS A 240 12.17 5.42 -1.44
C CYS A 240 11.16 4.58 -0.64
N THR A 241 10.18 5.21 0.01
CA THR A 241 9.08 4.49 0.69
C THR A 241 8.28 3.63 -0.28
N TRP A 242 7.87 4.18 -1.43
CA TRP A 242 7.09 3.45 -2.43
C TRP A 242 7.84 2.29 -3.06
N LEU A 243 9.14 2.47 -3.34
CA LEU A 243 9.99 1.37 -3.81
C LEU A 243 10.09 0.27 -2.74
N CYS A 244 10.25 0.61 -1.47
CA CYS A 244 10.23 -0.40 -0.40
C CYS A 244 8.87 -1.11 -0.30
N PHE A 245 7.75 -0.40 -0.44
CA PHE A 245 6.43 -1.02 -0.40
C PHE A 245 6.18 -1.99 -1.55
N GLY A 246 6.56 -1.64 -2.78
CA GLY A 246 6.43 -2.59 -3.88
C GLY A 246 7.45 -3.74 -3.81
N LEU A 247 8.65 -3.53 -3.26
CA LEU A 247 9.57 -4.63 -2.95
C LEU A 247 8.96 -5.59 -1.91
N SER A 248 8.36 -5.04 -0.86
CA SER A 248 7.62 -5.81 0.15
C SER A 248 6.50 -6.63 -0.51
N LEU A 249 5.69 -6.01 -1.37
CA LEU A 249 4.62 -6.72 -2.08
C LEU A 249 5.20 -7.84 -2.97
N GLY A 250 6.29 -7.57 -3.69
CA GLY A 250 6.95 -8.57 -4.51
C GLY A 250 7.50 -9.75 -3.69
N PHE A 251 8.04 -9.52 -2.50
CA PHE A 251 8.43 -10.62 -1.61
C PHE A 251 7.22 -11.41 -1.11
N VAL A 252 6.13 -10.74 -0.72
CA VAL A 252 4.89 -11.44 -0.33
C VAL A 252 4.37 -12.31 -1.46
N LEU A 253 4.33 -11.79 -2.69
CA LEU A 253 3.89 -12.56 -3.86
C LEU A 253 4.79 -13.76 -4.16
N LYS A 254 6.13 -13.62 -4.02
CA LYS A 254 7.07 -14.74 -4.15
C LYS A 254 6.94 -15.79 -3.05
N GLY A 255 6.44 -15.39 -1.89
CA GLY A 255 6.21 -16.30 -0.77
C GLY A 255 4.93 -17.14 -0.91
N ILE A 256 4.05 -16.82 -1.86
CA ILE A 256 2.78 -17.51 -2.07
C ILE A 256 2.92 -18.52 -3.23
N PRO A 257 2.86 -19.84 -2.96
CA PRO A 257 3.11 -20.87 -3.98
C PRO A 257 2.02 -20.98 -5.06
N SER A 258 0.83 -20.44 -4.80
CA SER A 258 -0.30 -20.45 -5.75
C SER A 258 -0.27 -19.31 -6.78
N VAL A 259 0.68 -18.37 -6.69
CA VAL A 259 0.82 -17.31 -7.68
C VAL A 259 1.69 -17.83 -8.83
N GLU A 260 1.07 -18.10 -9.98
CA GLU A 260 1.80 -18.35 -11.23
C GLU A 260 2.59 -17.10 -11.61
N LEU A 261 3.89 -17.10 -11.32
CA LEU A 261 4.81 -16.01 -11.67
C LEU A 261 5.51 -16.25 -13.01
N ASP A 262 5.23 -17.37 -13.67
CA ASP A 262 5.92 -17.83 -14.87
C ASP A 262 5.75 -16.87 -16.07
N TRP A 263 4.68 -16.07 -16.09
CA TRP A 263 4.42 -15.08 -17.13
C TRP A 263 5.09 -13.72 -16.87
N VAL A 264 5.65 -13.48 -15.68
CA VAL A 264 6.37 -12.23 -15.35
C VAL A 264 7.73 -12.52 -14.72
N VAL A 265 8.75 -12.64 -15.56
CA VAL A 265 10.12 -12.86 -15.09
C VAL A 265 10.92 -11.55 -15.07
N GLY A 266 11.74 -11.36 -14.04
CA GLY A 266 12.72 -10.27 -13.96
C GLY A 266 12.12 -8.89 -13.64
N GLU A 267 12.46 -7.89 -14.44
CA GLU A 267 12.14 -6.48 -14.17
C GLU A 267 10.64 -6.17 -14.24
N ARG A 268 9.91 -6.84 -15.13
CA ARG A 268 8.46 -6.68 -15.29
C ARG A 268 7.68 -7.07 -14.03
N PHE A 269 8.20 -8.01 -13.24
CA PHE A 269 7.57 -8.46 -12.00
C PHE A 269 7.62 -7.34 -10.97
N TRP A 270 8.79 -6.75 -10.79
CA TRP A 270 8.98 -5.66 -9.85
C TRP A 270 8.24 -4.40 -10.29
N LEU A 271 8.23 -4.06 -11.58
CA LEU A 271 7.42 -2.96 -12.11
C LEU A 271 5.94 -3.17 -11.86
N SER A 272 5.44 -4.40 -12.04
CA SER A 272 4.05 -4.74 -11.72
C SER A 272 3.76 -4.62 -10.22
N ALA A 273 4.69 -5.04 -9.36
CA ALA A 273 4.54 -4.92 -7.91
C ALA A 273 4.56 -3.44 -7.45
N PHE A 274 5.46 -2.61 -7.99
CA PHE A 274 5.49 -1.16 -7.73
C PHE A 274 4.19 -0.50 -8.19
N GLY A 275 3.77 -0.79 -9.43
CA GLY A 275 2.54 -0.26 -10.00
C GLY A 275 1.30 -0.65 -9.22
N ALA A 276 1.13 -1.95 -8.92
CA ALA A 276 -0.02 -2.45 -8.18
C ALA A 276 -0.10 -1.90 -6.75
N CYS A 277 1.04 -1.86 -6.04
CA CYS A 277 1.09 -1.31 -4.68
C CYS A 277 0.72 0.17 -4.66
N ALA A 278 1.25 0.95 -5.61
CA ALA A 278 1.02 2.38 -5.68
C ALA A 278 -0.40 2.73 -6.14
N LEU A 279 -0.95 2.01 -7.11
CA LEU A 279 -2.30 2.22 -7.62
C LEU A 279 -3.38 1.86 -6.59
N ALA A 280 -3.13 0.88 -5.71
CA ALA A 280 -4.10 0.49 -4.67
C ALA A 280 -4.35 1.58 -3.61
N VAL A 281 -3.49 2.60 -3.53
CA VAL A 281 -3.51 3.62 -2.48
C VAL A 281 -3.91 5.00 -3.02
N VAL A 282 -3.81 5.22 -4.33
CA VAL A 282 -4.11 6.48 -5.04
C VAL A 282 -5.53 6.46 -5.55
#